data_AF-A0A8J5XEX4-F1
#
_entry.id   AF-A0A8J5XEX4-F1
#
_cell.length_a   1.000
_cell.length_b   1.000
_cell.length_c   1.000
_cell.angle_alpha   90.00
_cell.angle_beta   90.00
_cell.angle_gamma   90.00
#
_symmetry.space_group_name_H-M   'P 1'
#
loop_
_entity.id
_entity.type
_entity.pdbx_description
1 polymer ?
#
loop_
_entity_poly.entity_id
_entity_poly.type
_entity_poly.pdbx_seq_one_letter_code
_entity_poly.pdbx_strand_id
1 'polypeptide(L)'
;MTFGLVLVAASACGGGGWWTADVPPPTPACADAPGISTVTLRLSAAPLGATTEVQLCARTDAACDATSTVTFYRLDGTPTDARIRDLHAAREHHFRVRDWLWSQFRWTPFSDVLTCETAAPAAGQLGGVRTDGAFAQRSVGVRWDALEPADGVAPHDAFAIEFVRASAGGEGGAGGTSGADVRPAERAVVRVPGAQRRVRVLGLSPGASYSVRVRAERGGDADGRGAEPVGEWSDALDARTAAVGVRSMRVVRVSEFCGEWCEPDYLSEHNSADSLADVSFLTEMSRLNNTSPIRIELRQAVVTQYCLHTLADGWAPYLSCDPVEHWQQRCHCINAIDKSIARTVVAHCPADGTMPCVCDPDELARSHAAVGRMPVYLPFPWAPDAAPPRDESVLVGHWYSTPAHLECGPWQQLGDGGCAWKREPDQQQVVRGAELLAAGWRQVSGFPPVEELARVVEHNHAIVRTLLDQRERRCCGC
;
A
#
# COMPACT_ATOMS: atom_id res chain seq x y z
N MET A 1 -5.49 -37.85 -54.41
CA MET A 1 -6.07 -36.90 -53.44
C MET A 1 -4.93 -36.40 -52.58
N THR A 2 -4.73 -35.08 -52.53
CA THR A 2 -3.62 -34.44 -51.83
C THR A 2 -4.21 -33.67 -50.66
N PHE A 3 -3.88 -34.06 -49.42
CA PHE A 3 -4.25 -33.32 -48.22
C PHE A 3 -3.10 -32.35 -47.90
N GLY A 4 -3.35 -31.05 -47.86
CA GLY A 4 -2.33 -30.07 -47.46
C GLY A 4 -2.31 -29.91 -45.95
N LEU A 5 -1.15 -30.12 -45.32
CA LEU A 5 -0.93 -29.80 -43.90
C LEU A 5 -0.05 -28.54 -43.85
N VAL A 6 -0.60 -27.43 -43.32
CA VAL A 6 0.15 -26.20 -43.07
C VAL A 6 0.51 -26.15 -41.59
N LEU A 7 1.80 -25.96 -41.30
CA LEU A 7 2.34 -25.84 -39.94
C LEU A 7 2.89 -24.44 -39.75
N VAL A 8 2.29 -23.68 -38.83
CA VAL A 8 2.71 -22.32 -38.47
C VAL A 8 3.48 -22.37 -37.16
N ALA A 9 4.71 -21.85 -37.16
CA ALA A 9 5.49 -21.64 -35.94
C ALA A 9 5.56 -20.14 -35.65
N ALA A 10 5.00 -19.72 -34.52
CA ALA A 10 5.19 -18.39 -33.97
C ALA A 10 6.20 -18.48 -32.83
N SER A 11 7.24 -17.64 -32.87
CA SER A 11 8.14 -17.47 -31.72
C SER A 11 8.08 -16.02 -31.25
N ALA A 12 7.32 -15.76 -30.19
CA ALA A 12 7.70 -14.70 -29.28
C ALA A 12 8.90 -15.23 -28.49
N CYS A 13 9.97 -14.44 -28.37
CA CYS A 13 11.21 -14.85 -27.70
C CYS A 13 10.95 -15.68 -26.43
N GLY A 14 11.10 -17.02 -26.49
CA GLY A 14 11.12 -17.89 -25.31
C GLY A 14 10.20 -19.12 -25.24
N GLY A 15 9.26 -19.38 -26.17
CA GLY A 15 8.47 -20.63 -26.10
C GLY A 15 7.61 -20.90 -27.33
N GLY A 16 7.85 -22.00 -28.03
CA GLY A 16 7.10 -22.40 -29.23
C GLY A 16 6.04 -23.46 -28.95
N GLY A 17 4.79 -23.17 -29.31
CA GLY A 17 3.70 -24.15 -29.45
C GLY A 17 3.38 -24.42 -30.93
N TRP A 18 2.86 -25.62 -31.24
CA TRP A 18 2.56 -26.06 -32.61
C TRP A 18 1.04 -26.25 -32.82
N TRP A 19 0.54 -25.98 -34.03
CA TRP A 19 -0.87 -26.10 -34.40
C TRP A 19 -1.06 -26.71 -35.81
N THR A 20 -2.21 -27.35 -36.09
CA THR A 20 -2.53 -28.06 -37.36
C THR A 20 -3.99 -27.85 -37.82
N ALA A 21 -4.28 -27.88 -39.14
CA ALA A 21 -5.64 -27.82 -39.72
C ALA A 21 -5.79 -28.66 -41.03
N ASP A 22 -7.01 -29.11 -41.38
CA ASP A 22 -7.35 -30.01 -42.52
C ASP A 22 -8.19 -29.33 -43.64
N VAL A 23 -8.01 -29.73 -44.93
CA VAL A 23 -8.67 -29.09 -46.13
C VAL A 23 -9.00 -30.05 -47.32
N PRO A 24 -10.07 -29.86 -48.14
CA PRO A 24 -10.52 -30.71 -49.29
C PRO A 24 -9.98 -30.34 -50.72
N PRO A 25 -10.35 -31.07 -51.83
CA PRO A 25 -9.71 -31.07 -53.17
C PRO A 25 -10.31 -30.13 -54.29
N PRO A 26 -9.67 -29.99 -55.50
CA PRO A 26 -9.52 -28.70 -56.26
C PRO A 26 -10.09 -28.56 -57.72
N THR A 27 -10.01 -27.32 -58.29
CA THR A 27 -9.95 -26.85 -59.75
C THR A 27 -9.44 -25.36 -59.87
N PRO A 28 -8.96 -24.81 -61.04
CA PRO A 28 -7.93 -23.70 -61.16
C PRO A 28 -8.48 -22.27 -61.56
N ALA A 29 -7.78 -21.09 -61.59
CA ALA A 29 -6.40 -20.56 -61.33
C ALA A 29 -6.44 -19.03 -60.97
N CYS A 30 -5.35 -18.47 -60.40
CA CYS A 30 -5.19 -17.04 -60.02
C CYS A 30 -4.23 -16.25 -60.93
N ALA A 31 -4.72 -15.20 -61.58
CA ALA A 31 -3.92 -14.10 -62.12
C ALA A 31 -4.72 -12.80 -61.91
N ASP A 32 -4.06 -11.71 -61.51
CA ASP A 32 -4.52 -10.29 -61.56
C ASP A 32 -4.87 -9.52 -60.26
N ALA A 33 -4.53 -9.97 -59.04
CA ALA A 33 -4.82 -9.19 -57.81
C ALA A 33 -3.63 -8.31 -57.32
N PRO A 34 -3.80 -6.98 -57.14
CA PRO A 34 -2.77 -6.07 -56.62
C PRO A 34 -2.53 -6.25 -55.11
N GLY A 35 -1.27 -6.07 -54.66
CA GLY A 35 -0.86 -6.21 -53.25
C GLY A 35 -0.35 -7.60 -52.84
N ILE A 36 -0.09 -8.47 -53.82
CA ILE A 36 0.44 -9.82 -53.61
C ILE A 36 1.95 -9.81 -53.82
N SER A 37 2.70 -10.30 -52.83
CA SER A 37 4.13 -10.63 -53.04
C SER A 37 4.22 -12.02 -53.66
N THR A 38 4.89 -12.12 -54.81
CA THR A 38 5.05 -13.39 -55.54
C THR A 38 6.46 -13.93 -55.32
N VAL A 39 6.57 -15.17 -54.83
CA VAL A 39 7.84 -15.88 -54.76
C VAL A 39 7.83 -17.00 -55.79
N THR A 40 8.76 -16.93 -56.75
CA THR A 40 8.94 -17.97 -57.79
C THR A 40 10.01 -18.95 -57.33
N LEU A 41 9.64 -20.21 -57.11
CA LEU A 41 10.55 -21.29 -56.79
C LEU A 41 10.78 -22.17 -58.02
N ARG A 42 12.05 -22.34 -58.42
CA ARG A 42 12.46 -23.34 -59.42
C ARG A 42 12.80 -24.65 -58.72
N LEU A 43 12.05 -25.71 -59.02
CA LEU A 43 12.32 -27.05 -58.53
C LEU A 43 12.87 -27.91 -59.67
N SER A 44 14.11 -28.37 -59.55
CA SER A 44 14.70 -29.35 -60.48
C SER A 44 14.61 -30.76 -59.90
N ALA A 45 14.02 -31.69 -60.64
CA ALA A 45 14.01 -33.11 -60.28
C ALA A 45 15.05 -33.88 -61.11
N ALA A 46 16.10 -34.39 -60.46
CA ALA A 46 16.94 -35.44 -61.02
C ALA A 46 16.30 -36.82 -60.71
N PRO A 47 16.25 -37.78 -61.66
CA PRO A 47 17.04 -37.85 -62.89
C PRO A 47 16.30 -37.43 -64.18
N LEU A 48 15.12 -36.81 -64.11
CA LEU A 48 14.27 -36.57 -65.30
C LEU A 48 14.43 -35.20 -65.97
N GLY A 49 15.29 -34.31 -65.49
CA GLY A 49 15.64 -33.05 -66.18
C GLY A 49 14.48 -32.04 -66.31
N ALA A 50 13.33 -32.30 -65.70
CA ALA A 50 12.20 -31.39 -65.68
C ALA A 50 12.37 -30.37 -64.54
N THR A 51 12.31 -29.09 -64.90
CA THR A 51 12.17 -27.97 -63.96
C THR A 51 10.71 -27.52 -63.92
N THR A 52 10.12 -27.51 -62.74
CA THR A 52 8.79 -26.91 -62.51
C THR A 52 8.99 -25.61 -61.76
N GLU A 53 8.48 -24.51 -62.31
CA GLU A 53 8.35 -23.23 -61.60
C GLU A 53 7.03 -23.22 -60.82
N VAL A 54 7.12 -22.86 -59.55
CA VAL A 54 5.98 -22.78 -58.64
C VAL A 54 5.92 -21.37 -58.10
N GLN A 55 4.80 -20.69 -58.28
CA GLN A 55 4.55 -19.35 -57.71
C GLN A 55 3.71 -19.46 -56.44
N LEU A 56 4.18 -18.84 -55.37
CA LEU A 56 3.44 -18.66 -54.12
C LEU A 56 3.05 -17.19 -53.98
N CYS A 57 1.80 -16.95 -53.61
CA CYS A 57 1.24 -15.63 -53.38
C CYS A 57 0.91 -15.51 -51.88
N ALA A 58 1.26 -14.38 -51.26
CA ALA A 58 0.85 -14.05 -49.90
C ALA A 58 0.38 -12.59 -49.82
N ARG A 59 -0.69 -12.35 -49.06
CA ARG A 59 -1.24 -11.03 -48.76
C ARG A 59 -1.45 -10.91 -47.26
N THR A 60 -0.90 -9.88 -46.66
CA THR A 60 -1.17 -9.47 -45.28
C THR A 60 -2.09 -8.26 -45.31
N ASP A 61 -3.25 -8.33 -44.66
CA ASP A 61 -4.09 -7.14 -44.48
C ASP A 61 -3.43 -6.20 -43.46
N ALA A 62 -3.55 -4.89 -43.70
CA ALA A 62 -2.71 -3.84 -43.11
C ALA A 62 -2.91 -3.56 -41.61
N ALA A 63 -3.67 -4.39 -40.86
CA ALA A 63 -3.86 -4.24 -39.43
C ALA A 63 -4.11 -5.60 -38.75
N CYS A 64 -3.28 -5.95 -37.76
CA CYS A 64 -3.39 -7.18 -36.99
C CYS A 64 -4.14 -6.91 -35.67
N ASP A 65 -5.38 -7.38 -35.56
CA ASP A 65 -6.10 -7.44 -34.29
C ASP A 65 -5.72 -8.73 -33.51
N ALA A 66 -6.33 -8.93 -32.33
CA ALA A 66 -6.14 -10.13 -31.48
C ALA A 66 -6.51 -11.47 -32.17
N THR A 67 -7.07 -11.40 -33.38
CA THR A 67 -7.43 -12.49 -34.28
C THR A 67 -6.92 -12.20 -35.69
N SER A 68 -5.60 -12.16 -35.85
CA SER A 68 -5.01 -11.93 -37.16
C SER A 68 -5.31 -13.10 -38.12
N THR A 69 -5.85 -12.76 -39.29
CA THR A 69 -6.07 -13.71 -40.40
C THR A 69 -4.91 -13.55 -41.38
N VAL A 70 -4.13 -14.62 -41.59
CA VAL A 70 -3.11 -14.68 -42.63
C VAL A 70 -3.65 -15.50 -43.78
N THR A 71 -3.81 -14.87 -44.95
CA THR A 71 -4.31 -15.55 -46.15
C THR A 71 -3.15 -16.13 -46.95
N PHE A 72 -3.07 -17.46 -47.00
CA PHE A 72 -2.14 -18.20 -47.84
C PHE A 72 -2.82 -18.59 -49.14
N TYR A 73 -2.18 -18.39 -50.28
CA TYR A 73 -2.73 -18.89 -51.55
C TYR A 73 -2.12 -20.26 -51.84
N ARG A 74 -2.99 -21.26 -52.05
CA ARG A 74 -2.58 -22.56 -52.59
C ARG A 74 -2.07 -22.38 -54.02
N LEU A 75 -1.34 -23.39 -54.52
CA LEU A 75 -0.83 -23.42 -55.89
C LEU A 75 -1.92 -23.38 -56.98
N ASP A 76 -3.17 -23.68 -56.62
CA ASP A 76 -4.34 -23.55 -57.48
C ASP A 76 -5.01 -22.16 -57.41
N GLY A 77 -4.44 -21.24 -56.61
CA GLY A 77 -4.98 -19.89 -56.40
C GLY A 77 -6.02 -19.80 -55.29
N THR A 78 -6.39 -20.90 -54.63
CA THR A 78 -7.42 -20.85 -53.59
C THR A 78 -6.86 -20.19 -52.33
N PRO A 79 -7.47 -19.10 -51.82
CA PRO A 79 -7.08 -18.52 -50.54
C PRO A 79 -7.42 -19.51 -49.43
N THR A 80 -6.47 -19.70 -48.52
CA THR A 80 -6.59 -20.50 -47.30
C THR A 80 -6.23 -19.58 -46.15
N ASP A 81 -7.25 -19.21 -45.38
CA ASP A 81 -7.07 -18.34 -44.23
C ASP A 81 -6.65 -19.17 -43.03
N ALA A 82 -5.48 -18.88 -42.46
CA ALA A 82 -5.14 -19.34 -41.13
C ALA A 82 -5.42 -18.23 -40.13
N ARG A 83 -6.25 -18.52 -39.12
CA ARG A 83 -6.46 -17.63 -37.98
C ARG A 83 -5.58 -18.08 -36.84
N ILE A 84 -4.63 -17.23 -36.46
CA ILE A 84 -3.76 -17.47 -35.31
C ILE A 84 -4.39 -16.71 -34.13
N ARG A 85 -4.77 -17.45 -33.09
CA ARG A 85 -5.35 -16.91 -31.86
C ARG A 85 -4.28 -16.84 -30.77
N ASP A 86 -4.61 -16.14 -29.69
CA ASP A 86 -3.78 -16.07 -28.47
C ASP A 86 -2.39 -15.47 -28.70
N LEU A 87 -2.28 -14.56 -29.67
CA LEU A 87 -1.08 -13.74 -29.85
C LEU A 87 -1.00 -12.68 -28.75
N HIS A 88 0.19 -12.51 -28.16
CA HIS A 88 0.43 -11.40 -27.22
C HIS A 88 0.13 -10.06 -27.89
N ALA A 89 -0.63 -9.20 -27.23
CA ALA A 89 -0.98 -7.87 -27.72
C ALA A 89 0.21 -6.88 -27.63
N ALA A 90 0.23 -5.85 -28.48
CA ALA A 90 1.31 -4.85 -28.57
C ALA A 90 2.71 -5.46 -28.74
N ARG A 91 2.83 -6.54 -29.52
CA ARG A 91 4.12 -7.18 -29.81
C ARG A 91 4.28 -7.44 -31.28
N GLU A 92 5.51 -7.27 -31.75
CA GLU A 92 5.95 -7.75 -33.05
C GLU A 92 6.06 -9.28 -33.02
N HIS A 93 5.39 -9.93 -33.96
CA HIS A 93 5.40 -11.36 -34.16
C HIS A 93 6.03 -11.67 -35.52
N HIS A 94 6.89 -12.68 -35.52
CA HIS A 94 7.59 -13.14 -36.72
C HIS A 94 7.03 -14.50 -37.11
N PHE A 95 6.48 -14.59 -38.31
CA PHE A 95 5.93 -15.81 -38.87
C PHE A 95 6.83 -16.33 -39.98
N ARG A 96 7.07 -17.64 -39.96
CA ARG A 96 7.70 -18.36 -41.06
C ARG A 96 6.80 -19.50 -41.48
N VAL A 97 6.69 -19.70 -42.79
CA VAL A 97 5.78 -20.66 -43.39
C VAL A 97 6.59 -21.67 -44.17
N ARG A 98 6.17 -22.94 -44.16
CA ARG A 98 6.71 -23.98 -45.03
C ARG A 98 5.64 -25.01 -45.34
N ASP A 99 5.73 -25.57 -46.54
CA ASP A 99 4.84 -26.60 -47.03
C ASP A 99 5.44 -28.00 -46.91
N TRP A 100 4.59 -29.01 -46.70
CA TRP A 100 4.96 -30.43 -46.77
C TRP A 100 4.79 -30.97 -48.19
N LEU A 101 5.90 -31.40 -48.80
CA LEU A 101 5.89 -32.03 -50.12
C LEU A 101 5.70 -33.54 -49.98
N TRP A 102 4.45 -34.00 -50.08
CA TRP A 102 4.10 -35.42 -50.01
C TRP A 102 4.84 -36.29 -51.02
N SER A 103 5.09 -35.78 -52.23
CA SER A 103 5.81 -36.53 -53.28
C SER A 103 7.27 -36.84 -52.92
N GLN A 104 7.84 -36.12 -51.97
CA GLN A 104 9.23 -36.24 -51.54
C GLN A 104 9.35 -36.56 -50.04
N PHE A 105 8.23 -36.72 -49.34
CA PHE A 105 8.15 -36.88 -47.88
C PHE A 105 9.08 -35.92 -47.11
N ARG A 106 9.11 -34.64 -47.52
CA ARG A 106 9.97 -33.61 -46.90
C ARG A 106 9.28 -32.25 -46.81
N TRP A 107 9.73 -31.44 -45.85
CA TRP A 107 9.36 -30.03 -45.74
C TRP A 107 10.13 -29.19 -46.77
N THR A 108 9.49 -28.14 -47.29
CA THR A 108 10.18 -27.04 -47.99
C THR A 108 11.02 -26.20 -47.02
N PRO A 109 12.03 -25.46 -47.52
CA PRO A 109 12.66 -24.39 -46.75
C PRO A 109 11.62 -23.39 -46.26
N PHE A 110 11.89 -22.74 -45.12
CA PHE A 110 11.04 -21.67 -44.62
C PHE A 110 11.00 -20.50 -45.60
N SER A 111 9.83 -19.85 -45.69
CA SER A 111 9.67 -18.55 -46.33
C SER A 111 10.52 -17.48 -45.66
N ASP A 112 10.61 -16.32 -46.32
CA ASP A 112 11.02 -15.09 -45.65
C ASP A 112 10.12 -14.79 -44.45
N VAL A 113 10.66 -14.03 -43.50
CA VAL A 113 9.97 -13.66 -42.26
C VAL A 113 8.88 -12.66 -42.58
N LEU A 114 7.63 -13.02 -42.26
CA LEU A 114 6.53 -12.08 -42.20
C LEU A 114 6.48 -11.49 -40.80
N THR A 115 6.45 -10.17 -40.70
CA THR A 115 6.32 -9.47 -39.42
C THR A 115 4.98 -8.77 -39.33
N CYS A 116 4.31 -8.90 -38.19
CA CYS A 116 3.17 -8.07 -37.85
C CYS A 116 3.19 -7.68 -36.38
N GLU A 117 2.66 -6.51 -36.06
CA GLU A 117 2.49 -6.06 -34.69
C GLU A 117 1.00 -6.14 -34.33
N THR A 118 0.66 -6.85 -33.26
CA THR A 118 -0.71 -6.91 -32.76
C THR A 118 -1.09 -5.58 -32.12
N ALA A 119 -2.32 -5.11 -32.38
CA ALA A 119 -2.84 -3.91 -31.73
C ALA A 119 -2.72 -4.00 -30.20
N ALA A 120 -2.36 -2.89 -29.55
CA ALA A 120 -2.40 -2.81 -28.09
C ALA A 120 -3.83 -3.04 -27.59
N PRO A 121 -4.01 -3.75 -26.46
CA PRO A 121 -5.33 -3.86 -25.88
C PRO A 121 -5.81 -2.45 -25.52
N ALA A 122 -7.11 -2.20 -25.66
CA ALA A 122 -7.72 -0.97 -25.15
C ALA A 122 -7.25 -0.82 -23.69
N ALA A 123 -6.64 0.32 -23.38
CA ALA A 123 -5.94 0.53 -22.12
C ALA A 123 -6.83 0.10 -20.95
N GLY A 124 -6.36 -0.88 -20.17
CA GLY A 124 -7.10 -1.39 -19.03
C GLY A 124 -7.44 -0.25 -18.08
N GLN A 125 -8.69 -0.20 -17.63
CA GLN A 125 -9.11 0.74 -16.59
C GLN A 125 -8.32 0.41 -15.32
N LEU A 126 -7.71 1.41 -14.68
CA LEU A 126 -7.08 1.23 -13.37
C LEU A 126 -8.07 0.55 -12.42
N GLY A 127 -7.58 -0.41 -11.63
CA GLY A 127 -8.36 -1.00 -10.54
C GLY A 127 -8.76 0.05 -9.49
N GLY A 128 -9.38 -0.38 -8.39
CA GLY A 128 -9.99 0.54 -7.43
C GLY A 128 -8.99 1.55 -6.87
N VAL A 129 -9.07 2.80 -7.32
CA VAL A 129 -8.32 3.91 -6.72
C VAL A 129 -9.01 4.27 -5.41
N ARG A 130 -8.25 4.51 -4.34
CA ARG A 130 -8.77 4.88 -3.03
C ARG A 130 -7.89 5.97 -2.42
N THR A 131 -8.49 6.87 -1.65
CA THR A 131 -7.72 7.80 -0.81
C THR A 131 -7.53 7.18 0.57
N ASP A 132 -6.37 7.34 1.17
CA ASP A 132 -6.15 6.93 2.57
C ASP A 132 -6.59 8.02 3.57
N GLY A 133 -7.22 9.09 3.08
CA GLY A 133 -7.70 10.22 3.88
C GLY A 133 -6.68 11.35 4.07
N ALA A 134 -7.06 12.33 4.88
CA ALA A 134 -6.24 13.49 5.22
C ALA A 134 -5.21 13.11 6.29
N PHE A 135 -3.94 12.96 5.91
CA PHE A 135 -2.89 12.62 6.87
C PHE A 135 -2.32 13.82 7.63
N ALA A 136 -2.41 15.01 7.03
CA ALA A 136 -1.93 16.26 7.60
C ALA A 136 -2.67 17.44 6.95
N GLN A 137 -2.51 18.63 7.53
CA GLN A 137 -3.06 19.88 6.99
C GLN A 137 -2.78 20.08 5.49
N ARG A 138 -1.71 19.51 4.96
CA ARG A 138 -1.27 19.77 3.60
C ARG A 138 -0.98 18.52 2.80
N SER A 139 -1.64 17.40 3.12
CA SER A 139 -1.39 16.16 2.39
C SER A 139 -2.58 15.24 2.26
N VAL A 140 -2.64 14.56 1.13
CA VAL A 140 -3.55 13.46 0.83
C VAL A 140 -2.70 12.27 0.38
N GLY A 141 -2.98 11.07 0.89
CA GLY A 141 -2.44 9.86 0.30
C GLY A 141 -3.45 9.14 -0.58
N VAL A 142 -2.94 8.55 -1.65
CA VAL A 142 -3.70 7.89 -2.70
C VAL A 142 -3.07 6.53 -2.91
N ARG A 143 -3.91 5.49 -2.96
CA ARG A 143 -3.54 4.11 -3.29
C ARG A 143 -4.35 3.63 -4.47
N TRP A 144 -3.80 2.73 -5.26
CA TRP A 144 -4.50 2.08 -6.38
C TRP A 144 -4.07 0.64 -6.49
N ASP A 145 -5.01 -0.20 -6.91
CA ASP A 145 -4.74 -1.60 -7.17
C ASP A 145 -3.75 -1.73 -8.34
N ALA A 146 -2.96 -2.80 -8.31
CA ALA A 146 -2.10 -3.10 -9.46
C ALA A 146 -2.98 -3.34 -10.69
N LEU A 147 -2.66 -2.66 -11.79
CA LEU A 147 -3.04 -3.17 -13.09
C LEU A 147 -2.29 -4.49 -13.23
N GLU A 148 -3.01 -5.60 -13.12
CA GLU A 148 -2.50 -6.87 -13.64
C GLU A 148 -2.13 -6.59 -15.09
N PRO A 149 -0.83 -6.67 -15.46
CA PRO A 149 -0.44 -6.42 -16.82
C PRO A 149 -1.18 -7.43 -17.67
N ALA A 150 -2.06 -6.96 -18.56
CA ALA A 150 -2.67 -7.85 -19.54
C ALA A 150 -1.54 -8.62 -20.23
N ASP A 151 -1.72 -9.92 -20.43
CA ASP A 151 -0.64 -10.83 -20.85
C ASP A 151 0.18 -10.25 -22.02
N GLY A 152 1.46 -9.94 -21.74
CA GLY A 152 2.41 -9.42 -22.72
C GLY A 152 2.62 -7.90 -22.71
N VAL A 153 1.82 -7.13 -21.95
CA VAL A 153 1.98 -5.68 -21.77
C VAL A 153 3.15 -5.41 -20.81
N ALA A 154 4.13 -4.63 -21.27
CA ALA A 154 5.24 -4.18 -20.42
C ALA A 154 4.68 -3.43 -19.19
N PRO A 155 5.23 -3.66 -17.98
CA PRO A 155 4.79 -2.96 -16.78
C PRO A 155 4.83 -1.45 -17.00
N HIS A 156 3.88 -0.72 -16.41
CA HIS A 156 3.86 0.73 -16.48
C HIS A 156 5.11 1.30 -15.81
N ASP A 157 5.74 2.30 -16.43
CA ASP A 157 6.97 2.92 -15.94
C ASP A 157 6.68 4.04 -14.92
N ALA A 158 5.50 4.64 -14.99
CA ALA A 158 5.07 5.70 -14.10
C ALA A 158 3.53 5.78 -13.95
N PHE A 159 3.08 6.56 -12.96
CA PHE A 159 1.70 7.01 -12.84
C PHE A 159 1.67 8.52 -12.66
N ALA A 160 0.68 9.16 -13.27
CA ALA A 160 0.30 10.54 -12.98
C ALA A 160 -0.90 10.55 -12.03
N ILE A 161 -0.82 11.36 -10.97
CA ILE A 161 -1.91 11.62 -10.04
C ILE A 161 -2.28 13.10 -10.15
N GLU A 162 -3.50 13.37 -10.58
CA GLU A 162 -4.06 14.71 -10.69
C GLU A 162 -4.87 15.05 -9.44
N PHE A 163 -4.64 16.25 -8.91
CA PHE A 163 -5.42 16.89 -7.86
C PHE A 163 -6.02 18.16 -8.43
N VAL A 164 -7.34 18.22 -8.48
CA VAL A 164 -8.08 19.44 -8.84
C VAL A 164 -8.81 19.91 -7.59
N ARG A 165 -8.37 21.03 -7.01
CA ARG A 165 -9.09 21.61 -5.88
C ARG A 165 -10.52 21.93 -6.29
N ALA A 166 -11.50 21.42 -5.54
CA ALA A 166 -12.88 21.83 -5.70
C ALA A 166 -12.93 23.34 -5.48
N SER A 167 -13.39 24.09 -6.50
CA SER A 167 -13.69 25.51 -6.32
C SER A 167 -14.55 25.60 -5.07
N ALA A 168 -14.17 26.45 -4.10
CA ALA A 168 -14.97 26.69 -2.92
C ALA A 168 -16.36 27.12 -3.42
N GLY A 169 -17.27 26.16 -3.51
CA GLY A 169 -18.62 26.41 -3.96
C GLY A 169 -19.13 27.45 -3.01
N GLY A 170 -19.50 28.62 -3.53
CA GLY A 170 -20.15 29.64 -2.73
C GLY A 170 -21.36 28.98 -2.09
N GLU A 171 -21.23 28.59 -0.82
CA GLU A 171 -22.38 28.43 0.04
C GLU A 171 -23.13 29.76 -0.08
N GLY A 172 -24.30 29.69 -0.70
CA GLY A 172 -25.07 30.84 -1.14
C GLY A 172 -25.55 31.69 0.04
N GLY A 173 -24.64 32.46 0.63
CA GLY A 173 -24.96 33.67 1.36
C GLY A 173 -25.33 34.73 0.33
N ALA A 174 -26.62 34.89 0.06
CA ALA A 174 -27.15 35.98 -0.74
C ALA A 174 -26.83 37.32 -0.05
N GLY A 175 -25.68 37.91 -0.36
CA GLY A 175 -25.24 39.19 0.18
C GLY A 175 -24.11 39.73 -0.69
N GLY A 176 -24.47 40.48 -1.72
CA GLY A 176 -23.52 41.01 -2.69
C GLY A 176 -22.46 41.92 -2.06
N THR A 177 -21.23 41.83 -2.55
CA THR A 177 -20.64 42.89 -3.38
C THR A 177 -19.33 42.41 -4.02
N SER A 178 -19.22 42.81 -5.29
CA SER A 178 -18.13 42.74 -6.27
C SER A 178 -16.69 42.63 -5.76
N GLY A 179 -15.91 41.75 -6.40
CA GLY A 179 -14.46 41.89 -6.53
C GLY A 179 -13.60 40.71 -6.06
N ALA A 180 -14.15 39.50 -5.92
CA ALA A 180 -13.34 38.34 -5.54
C ALA A 180 -12.48 37.87 -6.72
N ASP A 181 -11.19 38.16 -6.61
CA ASP A 181 -10.08 37.66 -7.41
C ASP A 181 -10.17 36.12 -7.47
N VAL A 182 -10.74 35.56 -8.55
CA VAL A 182 -10.90 34.12 -8.75
C VAL A 182 -9.50 33.56 -8.99
N ARG A 183 -8.83 33.16 -7.92
CA ARG A 183 -7.57 32.41 -8.03
C ARG A 183 -7.84 31.16 -8.86
N PRO A 184 -7.03 30.87 -9.89
CA PRO A 184 -7.22 29.67 -10.71
C PRO A 184 -7.27 28.44 -9.80
N ALA A 185 -8.16 27.50 -10.14
CA ALA A 185 -8.28 26.24 -9.41
C ALA A 185 -6.88 25.61 -9.29
N GLU A 186 -6.46 25.36 -8.06
CA GLU A 186 -5.19 24.73 -7.74
C GLU A 186 -5.21 23.32 -8.35
N ARG A 187 -4.56 23.18 -9.52
CA ARG A 187 -4.38 21.90 -10.22
C ARG A 187 -2.93 21.49 -10.08
N ALA A 188 -2.70 20.32 -9.51
CA ALA A 188 -1.39 19.72 -9.37
C ALA A 188 -1.39 18.33 -10.01
N VAL A 189 -0.32 18.00 -10.72
CA VAL A 189 -0.08 16.64 -11.24
C VAL A 189 1.23 16.15 -10.64
N VAL A 190 1.16 15.08 -9.87
CA VAL A 190 2.32 14.41 -9.28
C VAL A 190 2.59 13.15 -10.06
N ARG A 191 3.86 12.92 -10.42
CA ARG A 191 4.29 11.69 -11.07
C ARG A 191 5.03 10.80 -10.09
N VAL A 192 4.79 9.50 -10.18
CA VAL A 192 5.44 8.49 -9.35
C VAL A 192 5.95 7.33 -10.19
N PRO A 193 7.06 6.69 -9.79
CA PRO A 193 7.57 5.50 -10.46
C PRO A 193 6.56 4.35 -10.50
N GLY A 194 6.61 3.58 -11.58
CA GLY A 194 5.72 2.48 -11.88
C GLY A 194 5.76 1.31 -10.90
N ALA A 195 6.78 1.23 -10.04
CA ALA A 195 6.85 0.28 -8.93
C ALA A 195 6.00 0.69 -7.72
N GLN A 196 5.61 1.98 -7.61
CA GLN A 196 4.80 2.47 -6.51
C GLN A 196 3.31 2.25 -6.81
N ARG A 197 2.54 1.89 -5.78
CA ARG A 197 1.07 1.73 -5.82
C ARG A 197 0.37 2.66 -4.84
N ARG A 198 1.16 3.55 -4.24
CA ARG A 198 0.76 4.47 -3.19
C ARG A 198 1.63 5.71 -3.27
N VAL A 199 1.01 6.88 -3.13
CA VAL A 199 1.72 8.16 -3.05
C VAL A 199 1.10 9.01 -1.97
N ARG A 200 1.95 9.80 -1.28
CA ARG A 200 1.49 10.91 -0.47
C ARG A 200 1.87 12.22 -1.16
N VAL A 201 0.86 13.01 -1.48
CA VAL A 201 1.06 14.34 -2.06
C VAL A 201 1.07 15.36 -0.94
N LEU A 202 2.12 16.18 -0.90
CA LEU A 202 2.36 17.22 0.10
C LEU A 202 2.12 18.61 -0.49
N GLY A 203 1.97 19.61 0.37
CA GLY A 203 1.86 21.02 -0.02
C GLY A 203 0.47 21.48 -0.42
N LEU A 204 -0.55 20.63 -0.29
CA LEU A 204 -1.95 20.96 -0.56
C LEU A 204 -2.48 22.02 0.43
N SER A 205 -3.42 22.86 0.02
CA SER A 205 -4.10 23.83 0.88
C SER A 205 -4.85 23.12 2.03
N PRO A 206 -4.74 23.57 3.29
CA PRO A 206 -5.51 23.02 4.42
C PRO A 206 -7.02 23.16 4.30
N GLY A 207 -7.74 22.15 4.79
CA GLY A 207 -9.21 22.09 4.84
C GLY A 207 -9.90 22.01 3.48
N ALA A 208 -9.14 21.91 2.39
CA ALA A 208 -9.64 21.98 1.04
C ALA A 208 -10.03 20.60 0.52
N SER A 209 -11.11 20.55 -0.25
CA SER A 209 -11.51 19.37 -1.00
C SER A 209 -10.83 19.34 -2.38
N TYR A 210 -10.47 18.15 -2.82
CA TYR A 210 -9.77 17.87 -4.07
C TYR A 210 -10.47 16.71 -4.78
N SER A 211 -10.69 16.86 -6.07
CA SER A 211 -10.97 15.74 -6.96
C SER A 211 -9.63 15.13 -7.38
N VAL A 212 -9.45 13.85 -7.08
CA VAL A 212 -8.22 13.10 -7.32
C VAL A 212 -8.45 12.06 -8.40
N ARG A 213 -7.55 12.00 -9.38
CA ARG A 213 -7.58 10.99 -10.44
C ARG A 213 -6.20 10.41 -10.65
N VAL A 214 -6.11 9.14 -11.04
CA VAL A 214 -4.85 8.46 -11.36
C VAL A 214 -4.88 8.00 -12.80
N ARG A 215 -3.74 8.06 -13.49
CA ARG A 215 -3.57 7.54 -14.85
C ARG A 215 -2.20 6.89 -14.98
N ALA A 216 -2.12 5.76 -15.67
CA ALA A 216 -0.84 5.13 -15.97
C ALA A 216 -0.10 5.92 -17.06
N GLU A 217 1.23 5.95 -16.98
CA GLU A 217 2.08 6.52 -18.03
C GLU A 217 3.18 5.50 -18.41
N ARG A 218 3.65 5.55 -19.66
CA ARG A 218 4.69 4.67 -20.22
C ARG A 218 5.80 5.49 -20.84
N GLY A 219 7.03 5.00 -20.73
CA GLY A 219 8.21 5.75 -21.09
C GLY A 219 8.49 6.85 -20.07
N GLY A 220 9.66 7.46 -20.18
CA GLY A 220 10.10 8.53 -19.27
C GLY A 220 11.29 8.14 -18.40
N ASP A 221 11.91 9.15 -17.80
CA ASP A 221 13.02 8.96 -16.86
C ASP A 221 12.53 8.45 -15.49
N ALA A 222 13.46 8.25 -14.55
CA ALA A 222 13.15 7.78 -13.20
C ALA A 222 12.20 8.72 -12.42
N ASP A 223 12.07 9.98 -12.86
CA ASP A 223 11.18 10.99 -12.29
C ASP A 223 9.83 11.09 -13.08
N GLY A 224 9.62 10.22 -14.08
CA GLY A 224 8.44 10.18 -14.93
C GLY A 224 8.37 11.31 -15.97
N ARG A 225 9.47 12.02 -16.26
CA ARG A 225 9.45 13.07 -17.29
C ARG A 225 9.52 12.45 -18.67
N GLY A 226 8.69 12.95 -19.58
CA GLY A 226 8.56 12.41 -20.95
C GLY A 226 7.71 11.15 -21.04
N ALA A 227 7.03 10.76 -19.96
CA ALA A 227 6.09 9.65 -19.97
C ALA A 227 4.84 10.00 -20.80
N GLU A 228 4.45 9.08 -21.67
CA GLU A 228 3.23 9.17 -22.46
C GLU A 228 2.06 8.53 -21.70
N PRO A 229 0.88 9.16 -21.70
CA PRO A 229 -0.27 8.62 -20.99
C PRO A 229 -0.76 7.32 -21.61
N VAL A 230 -1.00 6.31 -20.77
CA VAL A 230 -1.59 5.03 -21.16
C VAL A 230 -3.00 4.96 -20.59
N GLY A 231 -3.98 5.13 -21.47
CA GLY A 231 -5.40 5.05 -21.13
C GLY A 231 -6.01 6.33 -20.57
N GLU A 232 -7.24 6.19 -20.09
CA GLU A 232 -8.01 7.28 -19.50
C GLU A 232 -7.65 7.48 -18.02
N TRP A 233 -8.03 8.64 -17.49
CA TRP A 233 -8.00 8.86 -16.05
C TRP A 233 -8.97 7.91 -15.35
N SER A 234 -8.61 7.48 -14.15
CA SER A 234 -9.56 6.85 -13.24
C SER A 234 -10.76 7.77 -12.98
N ASP A 235 -11.81 7.18 -12.43
CA ASP A 235 -12.89 7.96 -11.83
C ASP A 235 -12.32 8.94 -10.79
N ALA A 236 -13.02 10.07 -10.66
CA ALA A 236 -12.71 11.08 -9.68
C ALA A 236 -13.00 10.58 -8.27
N LEU A 237 -12.03 10.72 -7.38
CA LEU A 237 -12.19 10.49 -5.95
C LEU A 237 -12.18 11.82 -5.21
N ASP A 238 -13.11 11.98 -4.28
CA ASP A 238 -13.07 13.13 -3.38
C ASP A 238 -12.07 12.87 -2.25
N ALA A 239 -11.10 13.76 -2.15
CA ALA A 239 -10.18 13.85 -1.03
C ALA A 239 -10.36 15.18 -0.33
N ARG A 240 -10.05 15.23 0.97
CA ARG A 240 -9.98 16.48 1.71
C ARG A 240 -8.67 16.52 2.47
N THR A 241 -8.03 17.67 2.55
CA THR A 241 -6.94 17.90 3.51
C THR A 241 -7.52 18.29 4.86
N ALA A 242 -6.80 18.02 5.94
CA ALA A 242 -7.29 18.38 7.27
C ALA A 242 -7.36 19.92 7.40
N ALA A 243 -8.46 20.45 7.92
CA ALA A 243 -8.63 21.89 8.15
C ALA A 243 -7.72 22.38 9.29
N VAL A 244 -7.50 21.52 10.27
CA VAL A 244 -6.72 21.75 11.49
C VAL A 244 -5.45 20.92 11.45
N GLY A 245 -4.44 21.37 12.22
CA GLY A 245 -3.17 20.66 12.36
C GLY A 245 -3.47 19.23 12.77
N VAL A 246 -2.91 18.26 12.06
CA VAL A 246 -2.96 16.85 12.48
C VAL A 246 -1.55 16.44 12.84
N ARG A 247 -1.41 15.86 14.03
CA ARG A 247 -0.20 15.19 14.49
C ARG A 247 -0.40 13.69 14.33
N SER A 248 0.54 13.06 13.65
CA SER A 248 0.62 11.60 13.52
C SER A 248 1.78 11.10 14.37
N MET A 249 1.58 10.02 15.11
CA MET A 249 2.62 9.44 15.96
C MET A 249 2.51 7.92 16.01
N ARG A 250 3.64 7.27 16.28
CA ARG A 250 3.69 5.86 16.66
C ARG A 250 3.47 5.77 18.15
N VAL A 251 2.48 5.00 18.55
CA VAL A 251 2.32 4.59 19.95
C VAL A 251 2.53 3.08 20.04
N VAL A 252 3.03 2.66 21.19
CA VAL A 252 3.21 1.28 21.56
C VAL A 252 2.34 0.99 22.77
N ARG A 253 1.85 -0.22 22.84
CA ARG A 253 1.00 -0.70 23.90
C ARG A 253 1.37 -2.13 24.26
N VAL A 254 1.35 -2.43 25.55
CA VAL A 254 1.52 -3.78 26.07
C VAL A 254 0.18 -4.32 26.56
N SER A 255 -0.13 -5.55 26.17
CA SER A 255 -1.17 -6.37 26.80
C SER A 255 -0.49 -7.28 27.83
N GLU A 256 -0.66 -6.97 29.12
CA GLU A 256 0.05 -7.65 30.23
C GLU A 256 -0.81 -8.57 31.13
N PHE A 257 -2.14 -8.44 31.10
CA PHE A 257 -3.06 -9.09 32.07
C PHE A 257 -3.97 -10.19 31.49
N CYS A 258 -3.53 -10.86 30.44
CA CYS A 258 -4.41 -11.71 29.64
C CYS A 258 -4.06 -13.20 29.66
N GLY A 259 -2.95 -13.59 30.31
CA GLY A 259 -2.54 -15.00 30.39
C GLY A 259 -2.26 -15.58 29.00
N GLU A 260 -2.75 -16.81 28.76
CA GLU A 260 -2.67 -17.44 27.43
C GLU A 260 -3.55 -16.75 26.36
N TRP A 261 -4.44 -15.84 26.76
CA TRP A 261 -5.40 -15.16 25.90
C TRP A 261 -4.94 -13.75 25.51
N CYS A 262 -3.63 -13.47 25.58
CA CYS A 262 -3.13 -12.17 25.17
C CYS A 262 -3.30 -11.94 23.68
N GLU A 263 -4.27 -11.08 23.38
CA GLU A 263 -4.54 -10.55 22.06
C GLU A 263 -3.89 -9.17 21.87
N PRO A 264 -3.54 -8.84 20.62
CA PRO A 264 -3.14 -7.48 20.29
C PRO A 264 -4.26 -6.50 20.67
N ASP A 265 -3.92 -5.52 21.49
CA ASP A 265 -4.87 -4.54 22.00
C ASP A 265 -4.64 -3.19 21.31
N TYR A 266 -5.71 -2.71 20.68
CA TYR A 266 -5.78 -1.45 19.95
C TYR A 266 -6.97 -0.60 20.41
N LEU A 267 -7.54 -0.95 21.55
CA LEU A 267 -8.85 -0.48 21.99
C LEU A 267 -8.75 0.98 22.46
N SER A 268 -9.79 1.76 22.16
CA SER A 268 -10.04 3.00 22.86
C SER A 268 -10.36 2.73 24.33
N GLU A 269 -10.28 3.77 25.15
CA GLU A 269 -10.34 3.68 26.62
C GLU A 269 -9.15 2.94 27.23
N HIS A 270 -7.95 3.08 26.68
CA HIS A 270 -6.77 2.41 27.20
C HIS A 270 -5.52 3.31 27.19
N ASN A 271 -4.52 2.93 27.98
CA ASN A 271 -3.21 3.59 28.01
C ASN A 271 -2.29 3.06 26.91
N SER A 272 -1.55 3.96 26.28
CA SER A 272 -0.47 3.66 25.33
C SER A 272 0.73 4.56 25.59
N ALA A 273 1.83 4.37 24.88
CA ALA A 273 3.08 5.04 25.21
C ALA A 273 3.97 5.27 23.99
N ASP A 274 4.93 6.19 24.13
CA ASP A 274 6.10 6.19 23.25
C ASP A 274 6.84 4.84 23.42
N SER A 275 7.42 4.32 22.33
CA SER A 275 8.10 3.02 22.35
C SER A 275 9.14 2.85 23.47
N LEU A 276 9.90 3.91 23.80
CA LEU A 276 10.89 3.85 24.88
C LEU A 276 10.22 3.86 26.27
N ALA A 277 9.17 4.65 26.46
CA ALA A 277 8.41 4.68 27.71
C ALA A 277 7.72 3.34 27.98
N ASP A 278 7.12 2.72 26.97
CA ASP A 278 6.46 1.40 27.09
C ASP A 278 7.46 0.29 27.41
N VAL A 279 8.61 0.29 26.72
CA VAL A 279 9.69 -0.67 26.98
C VAL A 279 10.28 -0.47 28.38
N SER A 280 10.37 0.77 28.85
CA SER A 280 10.83 1.06 30.20
C SER A 280 9.89 0.47 31.25
N PHE A 281 8.57 0.56 31.03
CA PHE A 281 7.55 -0.06 31.86
C PHE A 281 7.67 -1.58 31.86
N LEU A 282 7.73 -2.22 30.68
CA LEU A 282 7.94 -3.67 30.58
C LEU A 282 9.21 -4.14 31.30
N THR A 283 10.31 -3.39 31.13
CA THR A 283 11.60 -3.72 31.74
C THR A 283 11.51 -3.68 33.26
N GLU A 284 10.96 -2.59 33.81
CA GLU A 284 10.73 -2.42 35.26
C GLU A 284 9.71 -3.42 35.82
N MET A 285 8.68 -3.78 35.06
CA MET A 285 7.66 -4.72 35.53
C MET A 285 8.13 -6.16 35.51
N SER A 286 8.96 -6.54 34.54
CA SER A 286 9.61 -7.85 34.54
C SER A 286 10.52 -8.06 35.78
N ARG A 287 11.04 -6.97 36.36
CA ARG A 287 11.85 -6.98 37.59
C ARG A 287 11.03 -7.31 38.84
N LEU A 288 9.79 -6.84 38.89
CA LEU A 288 8.94 -6.89 40.08
C LEU A 288 7.98 -8.09 40.13
N ASN A 289 8.24 -9.13 39.35
CA ASN A 289 7.31 -10.25 39.10
C ASN A 289 6.71 -10.93 40.35
N ASN A 290 7.32 -10.73 41.54
CA ASN A 290 6.84 -11.24 42.83
C ASN A 290 6.36 -10.18 43.85
N THR A 291 6.52 -8.88 43.59
CA THR A 291 6.26 -7.80 44.56
C THR A 291 5.39 -6.66 44.02
N SER A 292 5.26 -6.52 42.69
CA SER A 292 4.34 -5.56 42.10
C SER A 292 2.90 -6.09 42.11
N PRO A 293 1.90 -5.22 42.34
CA PRO A 293 0.50 -5.54 42.07
C PRO A 293 0.26 -5.84 40.58
N ILE A 294 1.10 -5.29 39.70
CA ILE A 294 1.10 -5.54 38.26
C ILE A 294 2.08 -6.69 37.97
N ARG A 295 1.56 -7.89 37.74
CA ARG A 295 2.35 -9.06 37.34
C ARG A 295 2.37 -9.17 35.83
N ILE A 296 3.53 -8.97 35.22
CA ILE A 296 3.70 -9.13 33.78
C ILE A 296 4.41 -10.45 33.50
N GLU A 297 3.68 -11.41 32.96
CA GLU A 297 4.29 -12.60 32.36
C GLU A 297 4.86 -12.24 31.00
N LEU A 298 6.10 -11.73 30.98
CA LEU A 298 6.74 -11.23 29.76
C LEU A 298 6.68 -12.23 28.60
N ARG A 299 6.73 -13.54 28.83
CA ARG A 299 6.62 -14.55 27.77
C ARG A 299 5.28 -14.48 27.01
N GLN A 300 4.20 -14.14 27.71
CA GLN A 300 2.83 -14.06 27.19
C GLN A 300 2.45 -12.66 26.71
N ALA A 301 3.17 -11.63 27.17
CA ALA A 301 2.90 -10.25 26.80
C ALA A 301 2.84 -10.05 25.28
N VAL A 302 1.95 -9.18 24.83
CA VAL A 302 1.85 -8.76 23.42
C VAL A 302 2.17 -7.29 23.33
N VAL A 303 3.21 -6.96 22.56
CA VAL A 303 3.59 -5.58 22.27
C VAL A 303 3.00 -5.22 20.92
N THR A 304 2.24 -4.14 20.90
CA THR A 304 1.47 -3.69 19.77
C THR A 304 1.87 -2.26 19.44
N GLN A 305 2.35 -2.04 18.22
CA GLN A 305 2.63 -0.70 17.69
C GLN A 305 1.57 -0.32 16.66
N TYR A 306 1.04 0.89 16.76
CA TYR A 306 0.09 1.42 15.79
C TYR A 306 0.23 2.94 15.65
N CYS A 307 -0.45 3.49 14.65
CA CYS A 307 -0.42 4.91 14.37
C CYS A 307 -1.65 5.60 14.95
N LEU A 308 -1.39 6.68 15.67
CA LEU A 308 -2.39 7.56 16.26
C LEU A 308 -2.32 8.91 15.55
N HIS A 309 -3.48 9.41 15.12
CA HIS A 309 -3.66 10.76 14.61
C HIS A 309 -4.49 11.57 15.58
N THR A 310 -4.07 12.79 15.88
CA THR A 310 -4.79 13.70 16.76
C THR A 310 -4.69 15.12 16.25
N LEU A 311 -5.61 15.98 16.66
CA LEU A 311 -5.53 17.41 16.42
C LEU A 311 -4.24 17.98 17.06
N ALA A 312 -3.59 18.92 16.38
CA ALA A 312 -2.28 19.45 16.78
C ALA A 312 -2.35 20.59 17.81
N ASP A 313 -3.57 21.00 18.19
CA ASP A 313 -3.90 22.12 19.06
C ASP A 313 -3.53 21.93 20.54
N GLY A 314 -2.98 20.78 20.91
CA GLY A 314 -2.39 20.57 22.21
C GLY A 314 -2.40 19.12 22.62
N TRP A 315 -2.16 18.87 23.90
CA TRP A 315 -2.44 17.61 24.55
C TRP A 315 -3.41 17.91 25.68
N ALA A 316 -4.40 17.04 25.89
CA ALA A 316 -5.18 17.11 27.10
C ALA A 316 -4.37 16.60 28.30
N PRO A 317 -4.80 16.88 29.53
CA PRO A 317 -4.32 16.16 30.70
C PRO A 317 -4.50 14.64 30.49
N TYR A 318 -3.53 13.84 30.92
CA TYR A 318 -3.63 12.39 30.83
C TYR A 318 -4.72 11.84 31.76
N LEU A 319 -5.43 10.80 31.30
CA LEU A 319 -6.34 9.98 32.09
C LEU A 319 -5.74 8.59 32.27
N SER A 320 -5.88 8.02 33.46
CA SER A 320 -5.60 6.58 33.62
C SER A 320 -6.77 5.80 33.09
N CYS A 321 -6.52 4.82 32.24
CA CYS A 321 -7.54 3.96 31.69
C CYS A 321 -7.39 2.56 32.30
N ASP A 322 -8.28 2.27 33.24
CA ASP A 322 -8.18 1.11 34.12
C ASP A 322 -9.36 0.15 33.88
N PRO A 323 -9.17 -1.16 34.14
CA PRO A 323 -10.23 -2.16 33.96
C PRO A 323 -11.37 -1.92 34.95
N VAL A 324 -12.59 -1.77 34.42
CA VAL A 324 -13.83 -1.70 35.20
C VAL A 324 -14.41 -3.11 35.41
N GLU A 325 -14.42 -3.93 34.36
CA GLU A 325 -14.84 -5.34 34.38
C GLU A 325 -14.05 -6.12 33.34
N HIS A 326 -13.39 -7.23 33.71
CA HIS A 326 -12.61 -8.24 32.97
C HIS A 326 -11.90 -7.92 31.63
N TRP A 327 -12.41 -7.03 30.77
CA TRP A 327 -11.85 -6.57 29.49
C TRP A 327 -12.27 -5.12 29.11
N GLN A 328 -13.22 -4.52 29.83
CA GLN A 328 -13.65 -3.13 29.61
C GLN A 328 -12.76 -2.22 30.44
N GLN A 329 -11.94 -1.44 29.77
CA GLN A 329 -11.24 -0.32 30.41
C GLN A 329 -12.09 0.94 30.27
N ARG A 330 -11.94 1.83 31.25
CA ARG A 330 -12.50 3.18 31.19
C ARG A 330 -11.45 4.16 31.67
N CYS A 331 -11.17 5.14 30.83
CA CYS A 331 -10.41 6.31 31.17
C CYS A 331 -11.18 7.12 32.21
N HIS A 332 -10.50 7.37 33.31
CA HIS A 332 -10.97 8.13 34.44
C HIS A 332 -9.80 8.97 34.94
N CYS A 333 -10.01 9.67 36.05
CA CYS A 333 -8.97 10.51 36.61
C CYS A 333 -7.65 9.79 36.80
N ILE A 334 -6.55 10.48 36.47
CA ILE A 334 -5.20 9.94 36.61
C ILE A 334 -5.01 9.37 38.02
N ASN A 335 -4.46 8.17 38.09
CA ASN A 335 -4.31 7.43 39.32
C ASN A 335 -2.98 7.76 40.04
N ALA A 336 -2.84 7.31 41.29
CA ALA A 336 -1.68 7.66 42.10
C ALA A 336 -0.36 7.09 41.55
N ILE A 337 -0.39 5.89 40.94
CA ILE A 337 0.77 5.24 40.35
C ILE A 337 1.25 6.05 39.14
N ASP A 338 0.34 6.38 38.23
CA ASP A 338 0.59 7.17 37.03
C ASP A 338 1.12 8.56 37.38
N LYS A 339 0.53 9.22 38.39
CA LYS A 339 1.06 10.51 38.90
C LYS A 339 2.48 10.40 39.43
N SER A 340 2.80 9.30 40.11
CA SER A 340 4.14 9.06 40.66
C SER A 340 5.16 8.83 39.54
N ILE A 341 4.79 8.02 38.52
CA ILE A 341 5.58 7.82 37.30
C ILE A 341 5.84 9.14 36.57
N ALA A 342 4.82 10.01 36.49
CA ALA A 342 4.92 11.33 35.89
C ALA A 342 5.64 12.38 36.76
N ARG A 343 6.03 12.03 38.00
CA ARG A 343 6.64 12.95 38.98
C ARG A 343 5.76 14.18 39.26
N THR A 344 4.46 13.95 39.42
CA THR A 344 3.47 14.98 39.71
C THR A 344 2.90 14.86 41.12
N VAL A 345 2.18 15.90 41.57
CA VAL A 345 1.67 15.98 42.95
C VAL A 345 0.57 14.94 43.18
N VAL A 346 0.83 14.02 44.10
CA VAL A 346 -0.10 12.95 44.54
C VAL A 346 -1.01 13.36 45.70
N ALA A 347 -0.87 14.57 46.25
CA ALA A 347 -1.62 15.04 47.43
C ALA A 347 -3.15 15.04 47.27
N HIS A 348 -3.65 15.00 46.03
CA HIS A 348 -5.09 14.93 45.70
C HIS A 348 -5.57 13.51 45.36
N CYS A 349 -4.75 12.50 45.65
CA CYS A 349 -5.10 11.10 45.51
C CYS A 349 -5.45 10.50 46.87
N PRO A 350 -6.39 9.54 46.94
CA PRO A 350 -6.65 8.79 48.16
C PRO A 350 -5.36 8.16 48.71
N ALA A 351 -5.11 8.35 50.00
CA ALA A 351 -3.88 7.88 50.66
C ALA A 351 -3.82 6.35 50.77
N ASP A 352 -4.98 5.67 50.69
CA ASP A 352 -5.10 4.22 50.68
C ASP A 352 -4.80 3.60 49.30
N GLY A 353 -4.46 4.42 48.31
CA GLY A 353 -4.21 3.96 46.94
C GLY A 353 -5.48 3.55 46.19
N THR A 354 -6.67 3.83 46.73
CA THR A 354 -7.92 3.61 46.00
C THR A 354 -7.96 4.57 44.80
N MET A 355 -8.02 3.98 43.60
CA MET A 355 -8.06 4.73 42.35
C MET A 355 -9.52 5.06 42.01
N PRO A 356 -9.81 6.19 41.33
CA PRO A 356 -8.88 7.21 40.83
C PRO A 356 -8.63 8.39 41.79
N CYS A 357 -7.66 9.25 41.48
CA CYS A 357 -7.51 10.55 42.15
C CYS A 357 -8.67 11.50 41.80
N VAL A 358 -8.81 12.62 42.51
CA VAL A 358 -9.80 13.66 42.16
C VAL A 358 -9.25 14.55 41.04
N CYS A 359 -9.96 14.66 39.92
CA CYS A 359 -9.67 15.67 38.88
C CYS A 359 -10.51 16.92 39.07
N ASP A 360 -10.00 18.02 38.52
CA ASP A 360 -10.81 19.13 38.12
C ASP A 360 -11.82 18.70 37.02
N PRO A 361 -13.12 19.04 37.14
CA PRO A 361 -14.13 18.65 36.15
C PRO A 361 -13.87 19.19 34.74
N ASP A 362 -13.28 20.39 34.61
CA ASP A 362 -12.97 20.98 33.30
C ASP A 362 -11.76 20.28 32.66
N GLU A 363 -10.77 19.89 33.45
CA GLU A 363 -9.68 19.01 33.01
C GLU A 363 -10.23 17.68 32.49
N LEU A 364 -11.11 17.02 33.27
CA LEU A 364 -11.71 15.75 32.87
C LEU A 364 -12.51 15.87 31.57
N ALA A 365 -13.30 16.94 31.41
CA ALA A 365 -14.05 17.20 30.18
C ALA A 365 -13.12 17.39 28.97
N ARG A 366 -12.01 18.13 29.12
CA ARG A 366 -11.01 18.29 28.06
C ARG A 366 -10.31 16.97 27.73
N SER A 367 -9.98 16.19 28.75
CA SER A 367 -9.32 14.90 28.58
C SER A 367 -10.21 13.88 27.91
N HIS A 368 -11.50 13.84 28.17
CA HIS A 368 -12.42 13.00 27.41
C HIS A 368 -12.59 13.46 25.95
N ALA A 369 -12.19 14.69 25.61
CA ALA A 369 -12.38 15.24 24.28
C ALA A 369 -11.15 15.13 23.38
N ALA A 370 -9.98 14.73 23.89
CA ALA A 370 -8.73 14.69 23.13
C ALA A 370 -7.75 13.67 23.72
N VAL A 371 -6.67 13.36 22.99
CA VAL A 371 -5.62 12.49 23.51
C VAL A 371 -4.91 13.19 24.67
N GLY A 372 -4.88 12.52 25.82
CA GLY A 372 -4.16 12.99 26.99
C GLY A 372 -2.69 12.57 26.93
N ARG A 373 -1.80 13.33 27.57
CA ARG A 373 -0.37 13.00 27.60
C ARG A 373 0.26 13.30 28.95
N MET A 374 1.10 12.40 29.44
CA MET A 374 1.98 12.66 30.58
C MET A 374 3.42 12.19 30.33
N PRO A 375 4.42 12.87 30.89
CA PRO A 375 5.82 12.42 30.81
C PRO A 375 6.03 11.16 31.65
N VAL A 376 7.03 10.36 31.29
CA VAL A 376 7.41 9.12 31.98
C VAL A 376 8.87 9.20 32.38
N TYR A 377 9.16 9.00 33.67
CA TYR A 377 10.51 9.08 34.21
C TYR A 377 10.98 7.77 34.83
N LEU A 378 12.24 7.42 34.61
CA LEU A 378 12.93 6.33 35.31
C LEU A 378 13.70 6.84 36.54
N PRO A 379 13.85 6.00 37.59
CA PRO A 379 13.20 4.70 37.78
C PRO A 379 11.72 4.86 38.15
N PHE A 380 10.91 3.81 38.00
CA PHE A 380 9.48 3.91 38.31
C PHE A 380 9.26 3.85 39.84
N PRO A 381 8.48 4.77 40.41
CA PRO A 381 8.22 4.78 41.83
C PRO A 381 6.96 3.94 42.11
N TRP A 382 7.13 2.88 42.88
CA TRP A 382 6.03 1.95 43.14
C TRP A 382 5.24 2.29 44.39
N ALA A 383 5.71 3.28 45.14
CA ALA A 383 4.96 3.93 46.20
C ALA A 383 5.03 5.45 45.98
N PRO A 384 3.92 6.19 46.20
CA PRO A 384 3.86 7.63 45.98
C PRO A 384 4.93 8.44 46.75
N ASP A 385 5.37 7.93 47.89
CA ASP A 385 6.41 8.47 48.76
C ASP A 385 7.83 7.98 48.42
N ALA A 386 7.96 6.98 47.55
CA ALA A 386 9.24 6.41 47.14
C ALA A 386 9.78 6.98 45.82
N ALA A 387 9.19 8.05 45.30
CA ALA A 387 9.67 8.66 44.07
C ALA A 387 11.01 9.37 44.28
N PRO A 388 12.08 8.97 43.57
CA PRO A 388 13.33 9.70 43.65
C PRO A 388 13.10 11.13 43.15
N PRO A 389 13.87 12.10 43.66
CA PRO A 389 13.87 13.47 43.18
C PRO A 389 13.95 13.56 41.65
N ARG A 390 13.35 14.60 41.08
CA ARG A 390 13.26 14.76 39.61
C ARG A 390 14.64 14.91 38.95
N ASP A 391 15.60 15.48 39.66
CA ASP A 391 17.01 15.61 39.27
C ASP A 391 17.79 14.29 39.30
N GLU A 392 17.25 13.26 39.97
CA GLU A 392 17.76 11.88 39.95
C GLU A 392 17.00 10.97 38.97
N SER A 393 16.11 11.56 38.15
CA SER A 393 15.24 10.82 37.25
C SER A 393 15.51 11.14 35.78
N VAL A 394 15.33 10.15 34.90
CA VAL A 394 15.54 10.29 33.45
C VAL A 394 14.20 10.28 32.71
N LEU A 395 13.91 11.32 31.91
CA LEU A 395 12.74 11.33 31.03
C LEU A 395 12.93 10.31 29.90
N VAL A 396 12.07 9.30 29.83
CA VAL A 396 12.16 8.21 28.83
C VAL A 396 11.04 8.24 27.80
N GLY A 397 10.12 9.19 27.89
CA GLY A 397 9.08 9.41 26.89
C GLY A 397 7.78 9.87 27.53
N HIS A 398 6.67 9.50 26.89
CA HIS A 398 5.34 9.86 27.34
C HIS A 398 4.40 8.66 27.31
N TRP A 399 3.41 8.69 28.20
CA TRP A 399 2.19 7.90 28.09
C TRP A 399 1.08 8.76 27.51
N TYR A 400 0.15 8.09 26.83
CA TYR A 400 -0.98 8.66 26.13
C TYR A 400 -2.26 7.95 26.56
N SER A 401 -3.28 8.73 26.87
CA SER A 401 -4.61 8.22 27.16
C SER A 401 -5.52 8.49 25.97
N THR A 402 -6.15 7.44 25.43
CA THR A 402 -7.01 7.53 24.24
C THR A 402 -8.46 7.20 24.61
N PRO A 403 -9.22 8.12 25.23
CA PRO A 403 -10.62 7.87 25.59
C PRO A 403 -11.48 7.73 24.33
N ALA A 404 -12.43 6.80 24.33
CA ALA A 404 -13.31 6.50 23.19
C ALA A 404 -14.19 7.69 22.82
N HIS A 405 -14.49 8.57 23.78
CA HIS A 405 -15.22 9.79 23.49
C HIS A 405 -14.46 10.66 22.47
N LEU A 406 -15.14 11.02 21.38
CA LEU A 406 -14.59 11.74 20.23
C LEU A 406 -13.46 11.01 19.47
N GLU A 407 -13.35 9.68 19.59
CA GLU A 407 -12.63 8.86 18.60
C GLU A 407 -13.37 8.96 17.25
N CYS A 408 -12.65 9.26 16.16
CA CYS A 408 -13.24 9.25 14.83
C CYS A 408 -13.47 7.81 14.37
N GLY A 409 -14.57 7.58 13.66
CA GLY A 409 -14.78 6.32 12.96
C GLY A 409 -13.69 6.04 11.90
N PRO A 410 -13.55 4.80 11.43
CA PRO A 410 -12.49 4.40 10.48
C PRO A 410 -12.44 5.23 9.19
N TRP A 411 -13.58 5.77 8.77
CA TRP A 411 -13.73 6.55 7.53
C TRP A 411 -13.92 8.05 7.78
N GLN A 412 -14.02 8.46 9.04
CA GLN A 412 -14.27 9.85 9.43
C GLN A 412 -12.95 10.63 9.45
N GLN A 413 -12.96 11.87 8.95
CA GLN A 413 -11.78 12.72 9.04
C GLN A 413 -11.68 13.36 10.43
N LEU A 414 -10.46 13.66 10.86
CA LEU A 414 -10.26 14.41 12.10
C LEU A 414 -10.95 15.77 12.05
N GLY A 415 -11.70 16.09 13.10
CA GLY A 415 -12.52 17.29 13.21
C GLY A 415 -13.95 17.14 12.69
N ASP A 416 -14.26 16.13 11.87
CA ASP A 416 -15.62 15.88 11.42
C ASP A 416 -16.49 15.51 12.63
N GLY A 417 -17.67 16.14 12.78
CA GLY A 417 -18.56 15.87 13.92
C GLY A 417 -17.93 16.11 15.30
N GLY A 418 -16.83 16.87 15.37
CA GLY A 418 -16.09 17.13 16.61
C GLY A 418 -15.15 16.01 17.05
N CYS A 419 -14.94 14.94 16.27
CA CYS A 419 -13.98 13.91 16.64
C CYS A 419 -12.54 14.48 16.64
N ALA A 420 -11.72 14.09 17.61
CA ALA A 420 -10.45 14.75 17.89
C ALA A 420 -9.22 13.85 17.68
N TRP A 421 -9.44 12.55 17.56
CA TRP A 421 -8.35 11.60 17.35
C TRP A 421 -8.85 10.34 16.65
N LYS A 422 -7.95 9.64 15.95
CA LYS A 422 -8.25 8.36 15.31
C LYS A 422 -7.02 7.47 15.26
N ARG A 423 -7.24 6.17 15.14
CA ARG A 423 -6.22 5.15 14.92
C ARG A 423 -6.22 4.69 13.47
N GLU A 424 -5.06 4.27 12.97
CA GLU A 424 -4.96 3.59 11.67
C GLU A 424 -4.81 2.09 11.88
N PRO A 425 -5.91 1.31 11.76
CA PRO A 425 -5.88 -0.12 11.99
C PRO A 425 -4.99 -0.86 10.98
N ASP A 426 -4.85 -0.32 9.77
CA ASP A 426 -4.01 -0.92 8.75
C ASP A 426 -2.50 -0.71 9.03
N GLN A 427 -2.10 0.08 10.03
CA GLN A 427 -0.67 0.35 10.31
C GLN A 427 -0.15 -0.37 11.56
N GLN A 428 -0.82 -1.46 11.93
CA GLN A 428 -0.54 -2.23 13.13
C GLN A 428 0.63 -3.20 12.94
N GLN A 429 1.48 -3.31 13.95
CA GLN A 429 2.56 -4.28 14.05
C GLN A 429 2.53 -4.92 15.42
N VAL A 430 2.82 -6.23 15.47
CA VAL A 430 2.76 -7.01 16.70
C VAL A 430 4.08 -7.74 16.90
N VAL A 431 4.55 -7.72 18.14
CA VAL A 431 5.68 -8.51 18.63
C VAL A 431 5.25 -9.20 19.91
N ARG A 432 5.40 -10.52 19.96
CA ARG A 432 5.08 -11.28 21.18
C ARG A 432 6.29 -11.32 22.10
N GLY A 433 6.02 -11.40 23.39
CA GLY A 433 7.05 -11.42 24.42
C GLY A 433 8.03 -12.59 24.32
N ALA A 434 7.58 -13.76 23.84
CA ALA A 434 8.47 -14.87 23.48
C ALA A 434 9.51 -14.50 22.41
N GLU A 435 9.14 -13.65 21.44
CA GLU A 435 10.06 -13.14 20.41
C GLU A 435 11.06 -12.15 21.00
N LEU A 436 10.62 -11.29 21.94
CA LEU A 436 11.52 -10.39 22.67
C LEU A 436 12.59 -11.18 23.44
N LEU A 437 12.16 -12.23 24.15
CA LEU A 437 13.06 -13.11 24.89
C LEU A 437 14.05 -13.82 23.95
N ALA A 438 13.56 -14.34 22.82
CA ALA A 438 14.42 -14.99 21.82
C ALA A 438 15.43 -14.03 21.19
N ALA A 439 15.06 -12.75 21.04
CA ALA A 439 15.93 -11.69 20.54
C ALA A 439 16.91 -11.13 21.60
N GLY A 440 16.95 -11.70 22.80
CA GLY A 440 17.93 -11.34 23.84
C GLY A 440 17.46 -10.24 24.79
N TRP A 441 16.16 -10.13 25.04
CA TRP A 441 15.61 -9.24 26.07
C TRP A 441 16.31 -9.48 27.41
N ARG A 442 16.79 -8.42 28.03
CA ARG A 442 17.44 -8.47 29.34
C ARG A 442 16.42 -8.24 30.43
N GLN A 443 16.21 -9.26 31.25
CA GLN A 443 15.47 -9.12 32.50
C GLN A 443 16.37 -8.44 33.54
N VAL A 444 15.79 -7.51 34.30
CA VAL A 444 16.46 -6.86 35.42
C VAL A 444 16.09 -7.61 36.69
N SER A 445 17.07 -7.91 37.54
CA SER A 445 16.84 -8.44 38.88
C SER A 445 17.26 -7.42 39.95
N GLY A 446 16.56 -7.40 41.09
CA GLY A 446 16.88 -6.49 42.20
C GLY A 446 16.53 -5.03 41.91
N PHE A 447 17.34 -4.09 42.41
CA PHE A 447 17.22 -2.64 42.20
C PHE A 447 18.58 -2.10 41.75
N PRO A 448 18.91 -2.21 40.44
CA PRO A 448 20.18 -1.70 39.95
C PRO A 448 20.23 -0.16 40.05
N PRO A 449 21.43 0.44 40.00
CA PRO A 449 21.59 1.88 39.82
C PRO A 449 20.82 2.39 38.58
N VAL A 450 20.35 3.64 38.63
CA VAL A 450 19.53 4.25 37.56
C VAL A 450 20.24 4.20 36.20
N GLU A 451 21.56 4.37 36.17
CA GLU A 451 22.38 4.32 34.95
C GLU A 451 22.48 2.92 34.36
N GLU A 452 22.44 1.88 35.21
CA GLU A 452 22.37 0.50 34.74
C GLU A 452 20.97 0.16 34.22
N LEU A 453 19.92 0.57 34.92
CA LEU A 453 18.55 0.40 34.47
C LEU A 453 18.31 1.09 33.10
N ALA A 454 18.74 2.34 32.95
CA ALA A 454 18.62 3.08 31.69
C ALA A 454 19.31 2.34 30.54
N ARG A 455 20.51 1.77 30.76
CA ARG A 455 21.21 0.95 29.75
C ARG A 455 20.45 -0.32 29.38
N VAL A 456 19.78 -0.96 30.33
CA VAL A 456 18.96 -2.14 30.05
C VAL A 456 17.71 -1.75 29.25
N VAL A 457 17.07 -0.64 29.59
CA VAL A 457 15.91 -0.10 28.85
C VAL A 457 16.28 0.22 27.40
N GLU A 458 17.41 0.89 27.16
CA GLU A 458 17.89 1.18 25.80
C GLU A 458 18.21 -0.10 25.00
N HIS A 459 18.84 -1.09 25.64
CA HIS A 459 19.08 -2.40 25.03
C HIS A 459 17.76 -3.10 24.63
N ASN A 460 16.80 -3.13 25.55
CA ASN A 460 15.49 -3.73 25.31
C ASN A 460 14.68 -2.96 24.25
N HIS A 461 14.84 -1.63 24.18
CA HIS A 461 14.18 -0.79 23.19
C HIS A 461 14.73 -1.05 21.79
N ALA A 462 16.04 -1.22 21.66
CA ALA A 462 16.67 -1.60 20.40
C ALA A 462 16.15 -2.95 19.88
N ILE A 463 15.89 -3.93 20.78
CA ILE A 463 15.29 -5.22 20.41
C ILE A 463 13.87 -5.03 19.86
N VAL A 464 13.02 -4.32 20.60
CA VAL A 464 11.62 -4.06 20.17
C VAL A 464 11.60 -3.35 18.82
N ARG A 465 12.41 -2.31 18.65
CA ARG A 465 12.54 -1.57 17.39
C ARG A 465 12.99 -2.46 16.25
N THR A 466 14.01 -3.29 16.46
CA THR A 466 14.53 -4.20 15.43
C THR A 466 13.45 -5.17 14.96
N LEU A 467 12.70 -5.77 15.90
CA LEU A 467 11.63 -6.71 15.56
C LEU A 467 10.47 -6.03 14.85
N LEU A 468 10.08 -4.82 15.26
CA LEU A 468 9.05 -4.02 14.58
C LEU A 468 9.50 -3.55 13.18
N ASP A 469 10.76 -3.16 13.02
CA ASP A 469 11.32 -2.71 11.74
C ASP A 469 11.52 -3.85 10.73
N GLN A 470 11.62 -5.10 11.20
CA GLN A 470 11.63 -6.31 10.37
C GLN A 470 10.25 -6.68 9.84
N ARG A 471 9.17 -6.20 10.48
CA ARG A 471 7.83 -6.30 9.91
C ARG A 471 7.71 -5.32 8.74
N GLU A 472 6.82 -5.61 7.80
CA GLU A 472 6.55 -4.72 6.67
C GLU A 472 6.40 -3.28 7.17
N ARG A 473 7.30 -2.39 6.72
CA ARG A 473 7.38 -1.02 7.24
C ARG A 473 6.13 -0.25 6.82
N ARG A 474 5.22 -0.07 7.77
CA ARG A 474 4.11 0.86 7.65
C ARG A 474 4.50 2.14 8.38
N CYS A 475 4.43 3.25 7.66
CA CYS A 475 4.92 4.52 8.17
C CYS A 475 3.73 5.39 8.59
N CYS A 476 3.78 5.95 9.80
CA CYS A 476 2.64 6.67 10.34
C CYS A 476 2.39 7.96 9.59
N GLY A 477 1.23 8.04 8.95
CA GLY A 477 0.83 9.17 8.15
C GLY A 477 1.54 9.28 6.80
N CYS A 478 2.28 8.28 6.35
CA CYS A 478 2.55 8.10 4.92
C CYS A 478 1.68 6.97 4.39
#